data_AF-A0A2S9GKW6-F1
#
_entry.id   AF-A0A2S9GKW6-F1
#
_cell.length_a   1.000
_cell.length_b   1.000
_cell.length_c   1.000
_cell.angle_alpha   90.00
_cell.angle_beta   90.00
_cell.angle_gamma   90.00
#
_symmetry.space_group_name_H-M   'P 1'
#
loop_
_entity.id
_entity.type
_entity.pdbx_description
1 polymer ?
#
loop_
_entity_poly.entity_id
_entity_poly.type
_entity_poly.pdbx_seq_one_letter_code
_entity_poly.pdbx_strand_id
1 'polypeptide(L)'
;APAHPVPKATSAPLIFPLSATSPEALRASAIRLADWVTARSAAGDLDLQDLAYTLARRRAHRTVRTAVLAGDADELLTALRA
;
A
#
# COMPACT_ATOMS: atom_id res chain seq x y z
N ALA A 1 17.29 -20.05 31.77
CA ALA A 1 16.72 -18.68 31.72
C ALA A 1 15.35 -18.78 31.07
N PRO A 2 14.31 -18.06 31.53
CA PRO A 2 13.03 -18.07 30.83
C PRO A 2 13.24 -17.42 29.46
N ALA A 3 12.68 -18.03 28.41
CA ALA A 3 12.68 -17.44 27.08
C ALA A 3 11.87 -16.14 27.12
N HIS A 4 12.52 -15.01 26.88
CA HIS A 4 11.79 -13.77 26.61
C HIS A 4 11.01 -13.98 25.30
N PRO A 5 9.69 -13.74 25.27
CA PRO A 5 8.96 -13.75 24.01
C PRO A 5 9.59 -12.69 23.11
N VAL A 6 10.10 -13.12 21.96
CA VAL A 6 10.61 -12.20 20.95
C VAL A 6 9.42 -11.34 20.52
N PRO A 7 9.44 -10.02 20.75
CA PRO A 7 8.36 -9.16 20.28
C PRO A 7 8.24 -9.35 18.77
N LYS A 8 7.05 -9.73 18.27
CA LYS A 8 6.74 -9.62 16.85
C LYS A 8 7.08 -8.18 16.46
N ALA A 9 8.09 -8.00 15.62
CA ALA A 9 8.48 -6.67 15.16
C ALA A 9 7.22 -6.00 14.60
N THR A 10 6.73 -4.97 15.29
CA THR A 10 5.66 -4.12 14.77
C THR A 10 6.30 -3.31 13.66
N SER A 11 6.29 -3.83 12.43
CA SER A 11 6.70 -3.06 11.27
C SER A 11 5.90 -1.77 11.27
N ALA A 12 6.59 -0.63 11.34
CA ALA A 12 5.95 0.66 11.27
C ALA A 12 5.12 0.76 9.98
N PRO A 13 3.95 1.44 10.00
CA PRO A 13 3.12 1.58 8.82
C PRO A 13 3.90 2.22 7.67
N LEU A 14 3.71 1.70 6.47
CA LEU A 14 4.36 2.17 5.25
C LEU A 14 3.50 3.24 4.57
N ILE A 15 4.15 4.08 3.76
CA ILE A 15 3.48 5.11 2.95
C ILE A 15 3.34 4.62 1.52
N PHE A 16 2.10 4.57 1.03
CA PHE A 16 1.76 4.21 -0.35
C PHE A 16 1.24 5.46 -1.07
N PRO A 17 2.10 6.18 -1.80
CA PRO A 17 1.68 7.37 -2.54
C PRO A 17 0.93 7.00 -3.82
N LEU A 18 -0.15 7.72 -4.09
CA LEU A 18 -0.89 7.66 -5.36
C LEU A 18 -0.94 9.04 -5.99
N SER A 19 -0.90 9.08 -7.31
CA SER A 19 -1.11 10.32 -8.04
C SER A 19 -1.80 10.12 -9.38
N ALA A 20 -2.55 11.13 -9.80
CA ALA A 20 -3.27 11.17 -11.07
C ALA A 20 -3.37 12.60 -11.61
N THR A 21 -3.98 12.76 -12.78
CA THR A 21 -4.19 14.07 -13.43
C THR A 21 -5.46 14.78 -12.96
N SER A 22 -6.40 14.08 -12.33
CA SER A 22 -7.62 14.63 -11.74
C SER A 22 -8.05 13.82 -10.50
N PRO A 23 -8.94 14.35 -9.65
CA PRO A 23 -9.48 13.60 -8.51
C PRO A 23 -10.23 12.31 -8.91
N GLU A 24 -10.98 12.33 -10.01
CA GLU A 24 -11.72 11.16 -10.53
C GLU A 24 -10.74 10.08 -11.00
N ALA A 25 -9.70 10.50 -11.72
CA ALA A 25 -8.64 9.59 -12.16
C ALA A 25 -7.84 9.03 -10.97
N LEU A 26 -7.73 9.79 -9.87
CA LEU A 26 -7.10 9.32 -8.63
C LEU A 26 -7.94 8.22 -7.99
N ARG A 27 -9.26 8.42 -7.81
CA ARG A 27 -10.18 7.39 -7.29
C ARG A 27 -10.16 6.13 -8.14
N ALA A 28 -10.22 6.27 -9.47
CA ALA A 28 -10.13 5.12 -10.37
C ALA A 28 -8.78 4.39 -10.28
N SER A 29 -7.68 5.12 -10.03
CA SER A 29 -6.36 4.52 -9.82
C SER A 29 -6.26 3.79 -8.48
N ALA A 30 -6.89 4.32 -7.43
CA ALA A 30 -6.95 3.68 -6.12
C ALA A 30 -7.72 2.35 -6.19
N ILE A 31 -8.88 2.31 -6.86
CA ILE A 31 -9.66 1.09 -7.08
C ILE A 31 -8.84 0.05 -7.87
N ARG A 32 -8.22 0.44 -8.99
CA ARG A 32 -7.36 -0.48 -9.77
C ARG A 32 -6.18 -1.02 -8.95
N LEU A 33 -5.60 -0.19 -8.08
CA LEU A 33 -4.54 -0.65 -7.19
C LEU A 33 -5.09 -1.65 -6.16
N ALA A 34 -6.26 -1.40 -5.58
CA ALA A 34 -6.89 -2.32 -4.64
C ALA A 34 -7.19 -3.68 -5.27
N ASP A 35 -7.70 -3.71 -6.51
CA ASP A 35 -7.99 -4.94 -7.23
C ASP A 35 -6.70 -5.73 -7.52
N TRP A 36 -5.64 -5.03 -7.92
CA TRP A 36 -4.32 -5.65 -8.12
C TRP A 36 -3.73 -6.20 -6.82
N VAL A 37 -3.83 -5.45 -5.71
CA VAL A 37 -3.34 -5.88 -4.39
C VAL A 37 -4.11 -7.11 -3.93
N THR A 38 -5.43 -7.14 -4.13
CA THR A 38 -6.29 -8.29 -3.81
C THR A 38 -5.80 -9.55 -4.55
N ALA A 39 -5.56 -9.44 -5.86
CA ALA A 39 -5.08 -10.57 -6.66
C ALA A 39 -3.69 -11.06 -6.23
N ARG A 40 -2.77 -10.14 -5.91
CA ARG A 40 -1.40 -10.44 -5.44
C ARG A 40 -1.38 -11.10 -4.06
N SER A 41 -2.17 -10.57 -3.12
CA SER A 41 -2.32 -11.16 -1.79
C SER A 41 -2.84 -12.59 -1.88
N ALA A 42 -3.85 -12.84 -2.73
CA ALA A 42 -4.41 -14.17 -2.92
C ALA A 42 -3.42 -15.18 -3.52
N ALA A 43 -2.50 -14.71 -4.37
CA ALA A 43 -1.43 -15.53 -4.96
C ALA A 43 -0.22 -15.72 -4.01
N GLY A 44 -0.17 -15.00 -2.89
CA GLY A 44 0.95 -15.05 -1.94
C GLY A 44 2.24 -14.38 -2.44
N ASP A 45 2.16 -13.55 -3.49
CA ASP A 45 3.31 -12.87 -4.12
C ASP A 45 3.37 -11.37 -3.81
N LEU A 46 2.62 -10.90 -2.81
CA LEU A 46 2.62 -9.50 -2.40
C LEU A 46 3.71 -9.20 -1.36
N ASP A 47 4.66 -8.34 -1.74
CA ASP A 47 5.54 -7.65 -0.80
C ASP A 47 5.15 -6.17 -0.68
N LEU A 48 4.73 -5.76 0.52
CA LEU A 48 4.28 -4.40 0.79
C LEU A 48 5.41 -3.37 0.81
N GLN A 49 6.63 -3.76 1.21
CA GLN A 49 7.78 -2.86 1.20
C GLN A 49 8.20 -2.54 -0.23
N ASP A 50 8.25 -3.56 -1.09
CA ASP A 50 8.55 -3.39 -2.51
C ASP A 50 7.45 -2.60 -3.24
N LEU A 51 6.18 -2.82 -2.88
CA LEU A 51 5.07 -2.02 -3.40
C LEU A 51 5.21 -0.55 -3.00
N ALA A 52 5.42 -0.25 -1.71
CA ALA A 52 5.61 1.11 -1.21
C ALA A 52 6.80 1.80 -1.89
N TYR A 53 7.93 1.11 -2.01
CA TYR A 53 9.11 1.59 -2.71
C TYR A 53 8.80 1.91 -4.18
N THR A 54 8.13 1.01 -4.87
CA THR A 54 7.77 1.16 -6.29
C THR A 54 6.88 2.37 -6.51
N LEU A 55 5.81 2.51 -5.72
CA LEU A 55 4.90 3.64 -5.82
C LEU A 55 5.61 4.97 -5.52
N ALA A 56 6.53 4.98 -4.56
CA ALA A 56 7.20 6.19 -4.14
C ALA A 56 8.39 6.60 -5.03
N ARG A 57 9.08 5.66 -5.69
CA ARG A 57 10.38 5.91 -6.38
C ARG A 57 10.41 5.51 -7.84
N ARG A 58 9.57 4.59 -8.28
CA ARG A 58 9.60 4.04 -9.66
C ARG A 58 8.49 4.59 -10.55
N ARG A 59 7.60 5.44 -10.03
CA ARG A 59 6.49 6.06 -10.76
C ARG A 59 6.68 7.57 -10.83
N ALA A 60 6.33 8.16 -11.98
CA ALA A 60 6.26 9.61 -12.12
C ALA A 60 5.02 10.14 -11.41
N HIS A 61 5.21 11.10 -10.50
CA HIS A 61 4.12 11.68 -9.71
C HIS A 61 3.41 12.82 -10.44
N ARG A 62 2.10 12.71 -10.59
CA ARG A 62 1.23 13.69 -11.27
C ARG A 62 0.73 14.77 -10.32
N THR A 63 -0.12 15.69 -10.80
CA THR A 63 -0.53 16.91 -10.08
C THR A 63 -1.47 16.64 -8.90
N VAL A 64 -2.39 15.69 -9.00
CA VAL A 64 -3.30 15.32 -7.91
C VAL A 64 -2.70 14.16 -7.15
N ARG A 65 -2.46 14.32 -5.85
CA ARG A 65 -1.69 13.38 -5.03
C ARG A 65 -2.41 13.05 -3.73
N THR A 66 -2.28 11.82 -3.28
CA THR A 66 -2.63 11.37 -1.93
C THR A 66 -1.63 10.32 -1.47
N ALA A 67 -1.68 9.95 -0.20
CA ALA A 67 -0.95 8.81 0.32
C ALA A 67 -1.79 8.03 1.32
N VAL A 68 -1.64 6.72 1.29
CA VAL A 68 -2.24 5.80 2.27
C VAL A 68 -1.14 5.35 3.24
N LEU A 69 -1.47 5.33 4.52
CA LEU A 69 -0.67 4.68 5.56
C LEU A 69 -1.29 3.32 5.87
N ALA A 70 -0.49 2.25 5.79
CA ALA A 70 -0.95 0.91 6.14
C ALA A 70 0.22 0.05 6.66
N GLY A 71 -0.04 -0.73 7.72
CA GLY A 71 0.87 -1.72 8.28
C GLY A 71 0.74 -3.09 7.61
N ASP A 72 -0.40 -3.38 6.98
CA ASP A 72 -0.66 -4.63 6.28
C ASP A 72 -1.54 -4.43 5.02
N ALA A 73 -1.82 -5.55 4.33
CA ALA A 73 -2.57 -5.53 3.08
C ALA A 73 -4.06 -5.22 3.29
N ASP A 74 -4.65 -5.61 4.42
CA ASP A 74 -6.07 -5.40 4.70
C ASP A 74 -6.35 -3.93 5.03
N GLU A 75 -5.46 -3.29 5.81
CA GLU A 75 -5.47 -1.86 6.05
C GLU A 75 -5.32 -1.08 4.74
N LEU A 76 -4.38 -1.49 3.87
CA LEU A 76 -4.17 -0.86 2.56
C LEU A 76 -5.41 -0.98 1.68
N LEU A 77 -6.03 -2.17 1.60
CA LEU A 77 -7.21 -2.42 0.78
C LEU A 77 -8.42 -1.62 1.26
N THR A 78 -8.62 -1.56 2.57
CA THR A 78 -9.68 -0.75 3.19
C THR A 78 -9.53 0.72 2.81
N ALA A 79 -8.33 1.27 2.99
CA ALA A 79 -8.06 2.68 2.71
C ALA A 79 -8.13 3.04 1.21
N LEU A 80 -7.74 2.14 0.32
CA LEU A 80 -7.82 2.37 -1.14
C LEU A 80 -9.25 2.37 -1.69
N ARG A 81 -10.21 1.78 -0.96
CA ARG A 81 -11.62 1.66 -1.36
C ARG A 81 -12.55 2.68 -0.68
N ALA A 82 -12.00 3.52 0.20
CA ALA A 82 -12.74 4.57 0.92
C ALA A 82 -13.10 5.77 0.03
#